data_AF-A0A968AQ18-F1
#
_entry.id   AF-A0A968AQ18-F1
#
_cell.length_a   1.000
_cell.length_b   1.000
_cell.length_c   1.000
_cell.angle_alpha   90.00
_cell.angle_beta   90.00
_cell.angle_gamma   90.00
#
_symmetry.space_group_name_H-M   'P 1'
#
loop_
_entity.id
_entity.type
_entity.pdbx_description
1 polymer ?
#
loop_
_entity_poly.entity_id
_entity_poly.type
_entity_poly.pdbx_seq_one_letter_code
_entity_poly.pdbx_strand_id
1 'polypeptide(L)'
;MKSSGFLLNEKQEIQIEAVGANIRDEHFMMSNAWILNADSRDVVWEMTEANSRRKSRELREYRDKITLEKGRFEIYYAVFPSFHYHDLWSFVRFFLDGSDYDDFDEKIFKDFQIVVRGNGKELHDGE
;
A
#
# COMPACT_ATOMS: atom_id res chain seq x y z
N MET A 1 -2.75 7.53 -4.08
CA MET A 1 -1.92 6.45 -4.64
C MET A 1 -0.53 7.02 -4.88
N LYS A 2 0.55 6.28 -4.62
CA LYS A 2 1.85 6.57 -5.24
C LYS A 2 2.46 5.30 -5.82
N SER A 3 3.52 5.50 -6.59
CA SER A 3 4.28 4.46 -7.25
C SER A 3 5.78 4.73 -7.19
N SER A 4 6.57 3.68 -7.35
CA SER A 4 8.02 3.74 -7.57
C SER A 4 8.44 2.56 -8.44
N GLY A 5 9.64 2.59 -9.02
CA GLY A 5 10.16 1.51 -9.86
C GLY A 5 11.50 0.97 -9.34
N PHE A 6 11.83 -0.26 -9.72
CA PHE A 6 13.18 -0.79 -9.54
C PHE A 6 13.57 -1.77 -10.65
N LEU A 7 14.87 -1.87 -10.89
CA LEU A 7 15.49 -2.81 -11.82
C LEU A 7 16.31 -3.85 -11.05
N LEU A 8 16.08 -5.12 -11.36
CA LEU A 8 16.95 -6.22 -10.94
C LEU A 8 17.80 -6.66 -12.14
N ASN A 9 19.12 -6.69 -11.96
CA ASN A 9 20.06 -7.11 -13.01
C ASN A 9 20.27 -8.62 -13.08
N GLU A 10 19.85 -9.34 -12.03
CA GLU A 10 19.93 -10.78 -11.89
C GLU A 10 18.81 -11.29 -10.98
N LYS A 11 18.54 -12.60 -11.06
CA LYS A 11 17.58 -13.29 -10.20
C LYS A 11 18.04 -13.21 -8.75
N GLN A 12 17.15 -12.81 -7.85
CA GLN A 12 17.48 -12.69 -6.42
C GLN A 12 16.24 -12.75 -5.52
N GLU A 13 16.45 -13.08 -4.24
CA GLU A 13 15.45 -12.88 -3.19
C GLU A 13 15.39 -11.40 -2.83
N ILE A 14 14.19 -10.85 -2.78
CA ILE A 14 13.93 -9.51 -2.23
C ILE A 14 13.13 -9.62 -0.94
N GLN A 15 13.36 -8.67 -0.03
CA GLN A 15 12.61 -8.55 1.21
C GLN A 15 11.60 -7.42 1.09
N ILE A 16 10.38 -7.69 1.50
CA ILE A 16 9.27 -6.73 1.42
C ILE A 16 8.73 -6.51 2.82
N GLU A 17 8.66 -5.24 3.21
CA GLU A 17 7.97 -4.82 4.43
C GLU A 17 6.96 -3.74 4.07
N ALA A 18 5.71 -3.91 4.49
CA ALA A 18 4.67 -2.92 4.28
C ALA A 18 3.88 -2.66 5.57
N VAL A 19 3.37 -1.45 5.71
CA VAL A 19 2.46 -1.06 6.80
C VAL A 19 1.20 -0.55 6.16
N GLY A 20 0.06 -1.10 6.58
CA GLY A 20 -1.22 -0.63 6.10
C GLY A 20 -2.36 -0.61 7.09
N ALA A 21 -3.38 0.15 6.73
CA ALA A 21 -4.60 0.28 7.50
C ALA A 21 -5.36 -1.06 7.49
N ASN A 22 -5.95 -1.41 8.63
CA ASN A 22 -6.66 -2.66 8.80
C ASN A 22 -8.05 -2.45 9.40
N ILE A 23 -9.01 -3.17 8.81
CA ILE A 23 -10.44 -3.10 9.09
C ILE A 23 -10.72 -3.80 10.42
N ARG A 24 -11.22 -3.05 11.40
CA ARG A 24 -11.88 -3.60 12.59
C ARG A 24 -13.15 -2.86 12.98
N ASP A 25 -13.29 -1.60 12.58
CA ASP A 25 -14.49 -0.81 12.74
C ASP A 25 -14.94 -0.28 11.38
N GLU A 26 -16.26 -0.12 11.22
CA GLU A 26 -17.02 0.20 10.01
C GLU A 26 -16.72 1.60 9.43
N HIS A 27 -15.60 2.22 9.83
CA HIS A 27 -15.21 3.58 9.46
C HIS A 27 -13.78 3.70 8.88
N PHE A 28 -13.08 2.60 8.54
CA PHE A 28 -11.64 2.69 8.24
C PHE A 28 -11.16 2.24 6.87
N MET A 29 -10.32 3.12 6.31
CA MET A 29 -9.60 3.04 5.06
C MET A 29 -9.07 1.63 4.74
N MET A 30 -9.38 1.17 3.53
CA MET A 30 -8.78 -0.03 2.95
C MET A 30 -7.48 0.34 2.27
N SER A 31 -6.41 -0.37 2.61
CA SER A 31 -5.13 -0.15 1.97
C SER A 31 -4.62 -1.40 1.28
N ASN A 32 -3.94 -1.22 0.15
CA ASN A 32 -3.27 -2.30 -0.54
C ASN A 32 -1.97 -1.82 -1.21
N ALA A 33 -1.09 -2.77 -1.49
CA ALA A 33 0.12 -2.55 -2.24
C ALA A 33 0.42 -3.75 -3.12
N TRP A 34 1.02 -3.48 -4.28
CA TRP A 34 1.36 -4.47 -5.28
C TRP A 34 2.75 -4.24 -5.83
N ILE A 35 3.42 -5.32 -6.21
CA ILE A 35 4.60 -5.27 -7.08
C ILE A 35 4.21 -5.94 -8.40
N LEU A 36 4.41 -5.24 -9.49
CA LEU A 36 4.14 -5.72 -10.84
C LEU A 36 5.44 -5.89 -11.60
N ASN A 37 5.51 -6.93 -12.45
CA ASN A 37 6.47 -6.93 -13.54
C ASN A 37 6.06 -5.85 -14.55
N ALA A 38 6.98 -4.92 -14.86
CA ALA A 38 6.66 -3.77 -15.71
C ALA A 38 6.38 -4.17 -17.17
N ASP A 39 7.05 -5.22 -17.66
CA ASP A 39 6.95 -5.67 -19.05
C ASP A 39 5.69 -6.53 -19.28
N SER A 40 5.40 -7.49 -18.38
CA SER A 40 4.24 -8.39 -18.53
C SER A 40 2.97 -7.88 -17.86
N ARG A 41 3.08 -6.91 -16.94
CA ARG A 41 2.01 -6.42 -16.06
C ARG A 41 1.49 -7.45 -15.06
N ASP A 42 2.18 -8.57 -14.88
CA ASP A 42 1.82 -9.58 -13.89
C ASP A 42 2.04 -9.05 -12.47
N VAL A 43 1.07 -9.28 -11.59
CA VAL A 43 1.24 -9.05 -10.15
C VAL A 43 2.13 -10.16 -9.60
N VAL A 44 3.35 -9.80 -9.22
CA VAL A 44 4.33 -10.75 -8.66
C VAL A 44 4.31 -10.76 -7.13
N TRP A 45 3.60 -9.81 -6.52
CA TRP A 45 3.35 -9.74 -5.09
C TRP A 45 2.14 -8.86 -4.78
N GLU A 46 1.32 -9.28 -3.82
CA GLU A 46 0.20 -8.51 -3.28
C GLU A 46 0.21 -8.52 -1.75
N MET A 47 0.05 -7.34 -1.15
CA MET A 47 0.16 -7.15 0.30
C MET A 47 -0.82 -8.00 1.10
N THR A 48 -2.04 -8.21 0.59
CA THR A 48 -3.07 -8.99 1.30
C THR A 48 -2.76 -10.48 1.37
N GLU A 49 -1.88 -10.99 0.51
CA GLU A 49 -1.43 -12.39 0.53
C GLU A 49 -0.23 -12.61 1.47
N ALA A 50 0.44 -11.53 1.89
CA ALA A 50 1.62 -11.61 2.74
C ALA A 50 1.29 -11.95 4.21
N ASN A 51 2.28 -12.55 4.89
CA ASN A 51 2.22 -12.76 6.32
C ASN A 51 2.09 -11.41 7.04
N SER A 52 1.10 -11.30 7.94
CA SER A 52 0.82 -10.05 8.60
C SER A 52 0.58 -10.19 10.10
N ARG A 53 0.96 -9.16 10.84
CA ARG A 53 0.68 -9.04 12.26
C ARG A 53 0.16 -7.65 12.60
N ARG A 54 -0.56 -7.58 13.72
CA ARG A 54 -1.10 -6.31 14.21
C ARG A 54 0.04 -5.41 14.68
N LYS A 55 0.10 -4.18 14.15
CA LYS A 55 1.06 -3.14 14.57
C LYS A 55 0.44 -2.18 15.59
N SER A 56 -0.83 -1.81 15.40
CA SER A 56 -1.58 -0.97 16.34
C SER A 56 -3.09 -1.28 16.29
N ARG A 57 -3.94 -0.40 16.83
CA ARG A 57 -5.39 -0.56 16.70
C ARG A 57 -5.83 -0.57 15.24
N GLU A 58 -5.28 0.33 14.43
CA GLU A 58 -5.71 0.56 13.05
C GLU A 58 -4.67 0.12 12.01
N LEU A 59 -3.47 -0.28 12.42
CA LEU A 59 -2.39 -0.65 11.50
C LEU A 59 -2.01 -2.13 11.61
N ARG A 60 -1.68 -2.72 10.47
CA ARG A 60 -0.97 -3.99 10.33
C ARG A 60 0.37 -3.76 9.66
N GLU A 61 1.31 -4.64 10.01
CA GLU A 61 2.55 -4.77 9.25
C GLU A 61 2.54 -6.11 8.51
N TYR A 62 3.08 -6.09 7.31
CA TYR A 62 3.16 -7.19 6.36
C TYR A 62 4.64 -7.42 6.06
N ARG A 63 5.05 -8.69 6.01
CA ARG A 63 6.44 -9.06 5.71
C ARG A 63 6.45 -10.26 4.80
N ASP A 64 7.31 -10.20 3.80
CA ASP A 64 7.48 -11.30 2.87
C ASP A 64 8.88 -11.36 2.26
N LYS A 65 9.17 -12.51 1.67
CA LYS A 65 10.39 -12.79 0.90
C LYS A 65 10.01 -13.54 -0.36
N ILE A 66 10.28 -12.92 -1.51
CA ILE A 66 9.99 -13.52 -2.81
C ILE A 66 11.25 -13.56 -3.66
N THR A 67 11.36 -14.57 -4.51
CA THR A 67 12.41 -14.63 -5.53
C THR A 67 11.88 -14.05 -6.84
N LEU A 68 12.54 -13.02 -7.34
CA LEU A 68 12.22 -12.40 -8.62
C LEU A 68 13.33 -12.67 -9.63
N GLU A 69 12.94 -12.85 -10.89
CA GLU A 69 13.87 -12.91 -12.01
C GLU A 69 14.43 -11.51 -12.33
N LYS A 70 15.48 -11.47 -13.17
CA LYS A 70 15.95 -10.22 -13.77
C LYS A 70 14.80 -9.51 -14.48
N GLY A 71 14.61 -8.22 -14.21
CA GLY A 71 13.52 -7.46 -14.82
C GLY A 71 13.31 -6.08 -14.21
N ARG A 72 12.37 -5.33 -14.80
CA ARG A 72 11.84 -4.08 -14.26
C ARG A 72 10.56 -4.34 -13.50
N PHE A 73 10.41 -3.68 -12.38
CA PHE A 73 9.26 -3.84 -11.51
C PHE A 73 8.73 -2.49 -11.07
N GLU A 74 7.42 -2.43 -10.90
CA GLU A 74 6.70 -1.26 -10.42
C GLU A 74 6.03 -1.59 -9.10
N ILE A 75 6.19 -0.70 -8.13
CA ILE A 75 5.54 -0.77 -6.84
C ILE A 75 4.37 0.20 -6.89
N TYR A 76 3.18 -0.29 -6.58
CA TYR A 76 1.99 0.54 -6.39
C TYR A 76 1.53 0.46 -4.96
N TYR A 77 1.13 1.59 -4.40
CA TYR A 77 0.48 1.62 -3.11
C TYR A 77 -0.72 2.56 -3.12
N ALA A 78 -1.82 2.09 -2.55
CA ALA A 78 -3.07 2.82 -2.50
C ALA A 78 -3.74 2.68 -1.14
N VAL A 79 -4.41 3.76 -0.76
CA VAL A 79 -5.32 3.79 0.37
C VAL A 79 -6.64 4.34 -0.15
N PHE A 80 -7.71 3.59 0.09
CA PHE A 80 -9.07 3.90 -0.30
C PHE A 80 -9.85 4.18 0.98
N PRO A 81 -10.46 5.36 1.12
CA PRO A 81 -11.38 5.57 2.23
C PRO A 81 -12.59 4.64 2.05
N SER A 82 -12.96 3.92 3.11
CA SER A 82 -14.22 3.18 3.14
C SER A 82 -15.25 4.02 3.89
N PHE A 83 -16.36 4.35 3.24
CA PHE A 83 -17.45 5.07 3.87
C PHE A 83 -18.64 4.14 4.07
N HIS A 84 -19.11 4.05 5.32
CA HIS A 84 -20.45 3.54 5.61
C HIS A 84 -21.35 4.75 5.86
N TYR A 85 -22.23 5.06 4.91
CA TYR A 85 -23.26 6.07 5.10
C TYR A 85 -24.35 5.48 6.01
N HIS A 86 -24.55 6.07 7.17
CA HIS A 86 -25.70 5.73 8.02
C HIS A 86 -26.98 6.45 7.54
N ASP A 87 -26.86 7.56 6.81
CA ASP A 87 -27.97 8.27 6.15
C ASP A 87 -27.53 9.29 5.07
N LEU A 88 -28.50 9.91 4.39
CA LEU A 88 -28.30 10.96 3.37
C LEU A 88 -27.67 12.25 3.93
N TRP A 89 -27.80 12.53 5.23
CA TRP A 89 -27.24 13.72 5.85
C TRP A 89 -25.73 13.57 6.09
N SER A 90 -25.28 12.37 6.45
CA SER A 90 -23.85 12.01 6.53
C SER A 90 -23.16 12.11 5.17
N PHE A 91 -23.85 11.72 4.08
CA PHE A 91 -23.37 11.92 2.72
C PHE A 91 -23.21 13.40 2.36
N VAL A 92 -24.21 14.23 2.67
CA VAL A 92 -24.18 15.67 2.34
C VAL A 92 -23.09 16.42 3.11
N ARG A 93 -22.87 16.11 4.40
CA ARG A 93 -21.76 16.69 5.17
C ARG A 93 -20.39 16.32 4.60
N PHE A 94 -20.21 15.04 4.24
CA PHE A 94 -18.98 14.56 3.61
C PHE A 94 -18.65 15.36 2.33
N PHE A 95 -19.64 15.57 1.45
CA PHE A 95 -19.43 16.26 0.18
C PHE A 95 -19.31 17.79 0.28
N LEU A 96 -19.91 18.42 1.29
CA LEU A 96 -19.97 19.88 1.39
C LEU A 96 -18.94 20.50 2.35
N ASP A 97 -18.58 19.79 3.43
CA ASP A 97 -17.82 20.38 4.52
C ASP A 97 -16.46 19.70 4.74
N GLY A 98 -16.28 18.45 4.28
CA GLY A 98 -15.01 17.71 4.44
C GLY A 98 -14.54 17.56 5.89
N SER A 99 -15.40 17.85 6.87
CA SER A 99 -15.02 18.28 8.22
C SER A 99 -14.95 17.18 9.29
N ASP A 100 -15.08 15.91 8.91
CA ASP A 100 -14.84 14.78 9.82
C ASP A 100 -13.43 14.16 9.67
N TYR A 101 -12.52 14.83 8.94
CA TYR A 101 -11.17 14.33 8.65
C TYR A 101 -10.12 15.37 9.01
N ASP A 102 -9.45 15.25 10.16
CA ASP A 102 -8.23 16.06 10.36
C ASP A 102 -7.11 15.28 11.09
N ASP A 103 -7.36 14.64 12.24
CA ASP A 103 -6.25 14.06 13.01
C ASP A 103 -5.97 12.57 12.72
N PHE A 104 -7.02 11.79 12.48
CA PHE A 104 -6.92 10.34 12.35
C PHE A 104 -6.22 9.91 11.05
N ASP A 105 -6.66 10.48 9.94
CA ASP A 105 -6.18 10.16 8.61
C ASP A 105 -4.73 10.59 8.43
N GLU A 106 -4.36 11.78 8.88
CA GLU A 106 -2.99 12.29 8.71
C GLU A 106 -1.96 11.35 9.35
N LYS A 107 -2.28 10.81 10.54
CA LYS A 107 -1.41 9.86 11.22
C LYS A 107 -1.31 8.52 10.48
N ILE A 108 -2.42 7.97 9.98
CA ILE A 108 -2.41 6.72 9.22
C ILE A 108 -1.68 6.89 7.89
N PHE A 109 -1.92 7.99 7.17
CA PHE A 109 -1.23 8.31 5.93
C PHE A 109 0.27 8.49 6.12
N LYS A 110 0.72 9.07 7.26
CA LYS A 110 2.14 9.20 7.62
C LYS A 110 2.79 7.84 7.91
N ASP A 111 2.07 6.92 8.55
CA ASP A 111 2.60 5.61 8.93
C ASP A 111 2.57 4.60 7.76
N PHE A 112 1.81 4.90 6.70
CA PHE A 112 1.65 4.06 5.51
C PHE A 112 2.92 4.04 4.67
N GLN A 113 3.48 2.85 4.47
CA GLN A 113 4.72 2.71 3.71
C GLN A 113 4.87 1.29 3.16
N ILE A 114 5.62 1.19 2.07
CA ILE A 114 6.17 -0.06 1.56
C ILE A 114 7.67 0.14 1.34
N VAL A 115 8.46 -0.84 1.77
CA VAL A 115 9.91 -0.87 1.66
C VAL A 115 10.29 -2.17 1.00
N VAL A 116 11.03 -2.07 -0.11
CA VAL A 116 11.60 -3.21 -0.83
C VAL A 116 13.11 -3.16 -0.68
N ARG A 117 13.73 -4.29 -0.31
CA ARG A 117 15.18 -4.39 -0.14
C ARG A 117 15.75 -5.52 -0.98
N GLY A 118 16.80 -5.22 -1.73
CA GLY A 118 17.55 -6.15 -2.58
C GLY A 118 18.74 -5.45 -3.23
N ASN A 119 19.50 -6.20 -4.03
CA ASN A 119 20.63 -5.72 -4.82
C ASN A 119 20.15 -5.24 -6.21
N GLY A 120 19.23 -4.27 -6.21
CA GLY A 120 18.65 -3.65 -7.40
C GLY A 120 19.00 -2.17 -7.53
N LYS A 121 18.60 -1.55 -8.65
CA LYS A 121 18.64 -0.09 -8.82
C LYS A 121 17.21 0.44 -8.66
N GLU A 122 17.00 1.42 -7.79
CA GLU A 122 15.77 2.20 -7.79
C GLU A 122 15.66 2.99 -9.10
N LEU A 123 14.45 3.10 -9.64
CA LEU A 123 14.12 3.88 -10.83
C LEU A 123 13.25 5.06 -10.40
N HIS A 124 13.61 6.25 -10.86
CA HIS A 124 12.83 7.47 -10.67
C HIS A 124 12.08 7.83 -11.96
N ASP A 125 10.99 8.58 -11.82
CA ASP A 125 10.16 9.01 -12.96
C ASP A 125 11.03 9.66 -14.06
N GLY A 126 11.14 9.00 -15.22
CA GLY A 126 11.93 9.45 -16.38
C GLY A 126 13.15 8.60 -16.75
N GLU A 127 13.47 7.54 -16.00
CA GLU A 127 14.50 6.52 -16.32
C GLU A 127 13.91 5.24 -16.93
#